data_AF-A0A225W6V3-F1
#
_entry.id   AF-A0A225W6V3-F1
#
_cell.length_a   1.000
_cell.length_b   1.000
_cell.length_c   1.000
_cell.angle_alpha   90.00
_cell.angle_beta   90.00
_cell.angle_gamma   90.00
#
_symmetry.space_group_name_H-M   'P 1'
#
loop_
_entity.id
_entity.type
_entity.pdbx_description
1 polymer ?
#
loop_
_entity_poly.entity_id
_entity_poly.type
_entity_poly.pdbx_seq_one_letter_code
_entity_poly.pdbx_strand_id
1 'polypeptide(L)'
;MEDHIATPSLFGTWESNEAFGNTSLDWSQAVKDQQVQLLLAFEPGNIYKFRLVSKDATDVTSNFRHVVASEGSYELQGEDEIIIHGDKSGIKWTYLFEEENSLRIRLEGAKRFGRCKGVDVIYFSRAQSMK
;
A
#
# COMPACT_ATOMS: atom_id res chain seq x y z
N MET A 1 -14.82 -20.25 -26.03
CA MET A 1 -15.09 -19.10 -25.14
C MET A 1 -14.07 -19.24 -24.03
N GLU A 2 -12.86 -18.77 -24.30
CA GLU A 2 -11.82 -18.72 -23.28
C GLU A 2 -12.24 -17.60 -22.33
N ASP A 3 -12.69 -17.98 -21.13
CA ASP A 3 -12.70 -17.09 -19.99
C ASP A 3 -11.24 -16.62 -19.86
N HIS A 4 -10.96 -15.42 -20.38
CA HIS A 4 -9.72 -14.74 -20.07
C HIS A 4 -9.74 -14.58 -18.56
N ILE A 5 -9.06 -15.48 -17.85
CA ILE A 5 -8.71 -15.28 -16.45
C ILE A 5 -7.88 -14.01 -16.46
N ALA A 6 -8.55 -12.87 -16.24
CA ALA A 6 -7.90 -11.59 -16.17
C ALA A 6 -6.98 -11.71 -14.97
N THR A 7 -5.69 -11.86 -15.23
CA THR A 7 -4.68 -11.84 -14.17
C THR A 7 -4.93 -10.57 -13.36
N PRO A 8 -5.24 -10.67 -12.06
CA PRO A 8 -5.57 -9.51 -11.27
C PRO A 8 -4.39 -8.54 -11.36
N SER A 9 -4.71 -7.32 -11.78
CA SER A 9 -3.72 -6.31 -12.11
C SER A 9 -3.65 -5.29 -10.99
N LEU A 10 -2.45 -4.98 -10.53
CA LEU A 10 -2.23 -3.92 -9.54
C LEU A 10 -2.61 -2.54 -10.09
N PHE A 11 -2.70 -2.36 -11.42
CA PHE A 11 -3.01 -1.07 -12.02
C PHE A 11 -4.34 -0.48 -11.53
N GLY A 12 -4.34 0.82 -11.26
CA GLY A 12 -5.48 1.55 -10.72
C GLY A 12 -5.30 1.93 -9.26
N THR A 13 -6.37 2.46 -8.67
CA THR A 13 -6.37 2.96 -7.29
C THR A 13 -6.96 1.93 -6.36
N TRP A 14 -6.33 1.76 -5.20
CA TRP A 14 -6.69 0.87 -4.12
C TRP A 14 -6.87 1.68 -2.85
N GLU A 15 -7.94 1.41 -2.12
CA GLU A 15 -8.27 2.11 -0.88
C GLU A 15 -8.20 1.15 0.28
N SER A 16 -7.50 1.52 1.35
CA SER A 16 -7.41 0.68 2.53
C SER A 16 -8.76 0.59 3.22
N ASN A 17 -9.21 -0.62 3.51
CA ASN A 17 -10.38 -0.87 4.35
C ASN A 17 -9.96 -0.99 5.81
N GLU A 18 -8.98 -1.85 6.07
CA GLU A 18 -8.57 -2.24 7.41
C GLU A 18 -7.07 -2.54 7.45
N ALA A 19 -6.44 -2.27 8.60
CA ALA A 19 -5.05 -2.61 8.87
C ALA A 19 -4.95 -3.49 10.12
N PHE A 20 -4.18 -4.57 10.01
CA PHE A 20 -3.94 -5.57 11.02
C PHE A 20 -2.43 -5.74 11.27
N GLY A 21 -2.09 -6.26 12.45
CA GLY A 21 -0.70 -6.51 12.86
C GLY A 21 -0.23 -5.61 14.00
N ASN A 22 1.05 -5.81 14.34
CA ASN A 22 1.78 -4.99 15.30
C ASN A 22 2.28 -3.76 14.54
N THR A 23 1.39 -2.79 14.45
CA THR A 23 1.53 -1.57 13.66
C THR A 23 2.79 -0.82 14.07
N SER A 24 3.87 -0.99 13.30
CA SER A 24 5.16 -0.36 13.62
C SER A 24 5.45 0.84 12.74
N LEU A 25 4.54 1.15 11.82
CA LEU A 25 4.52 2.38 11.05
C LEU A 25 3.44 3.30 11.64
N ASP A 26 3.78 4.57 11.86
CA ASP A 26 2.86 5.52 12.51
C ASP A 26 1.54 5.68 11.71
N TRP A 27 1.64 5.61 10.38
CA TRP A 27 0.49 5.75 9.49
C TRP A 27 -0.39 4.50 9.41
N SER A 28 0.17 3.30 9.56
CA SER A 28 -0.64 2.06 9.55
C SER A 28 -1.45 1.93 10.83
N GLN A 29 -0.92 2.42 11.96
CA GLN A 29 -1.68 2.63 13.18
C GLN A 29 -2.85 3.60 12.94
N ALA A 30 -2.63 4.72 12.24
CA ALA A 30 -3.70 5.67 11.92
C ALA A 30 -4.78 5.07 11.00
N VAL A 31 -4.42 4.18 10.07
CA VAL A 31 -5.38 3.40 9.25
C VAL A 31 -6.16 2.43 10.13
N LYS A 32 -5.48 1.72 11.04
CA LYS A 32 -6.09 0.78 11.99
C LYS A 32 -7.07 1.46 12.94
N ASP A 33 -6.73 2.67 13.41
CA ASP A 33 -7.60 3.51 14.24
C ASP A 33 -8.70 4.21 13.41
N GLN A 34 -8.79 3.92 12.11
CA GLN A 34 -9.72 4.52 11.15
C GLN A 34 -9.68 6.05 11.17
N GLN A 35 -8.52 6.65 11.43
CA GLN A 35 -8.35 8.10 11.40
C GLN A 35 -8.04 8.60 9.99
N VAL A 36 -7.36 7.75 9.21
CA VAL A 36 -6.99 8.01 7.83
C VAL A 36 -7.30 6.80 6.96
N GLN A 37 -7.52 7.05 5.68
CA GLN A 37 -7.65 6.07 4.62
C GLN A 37 -6.41 6.17 3.72
N LEU A 38 -5.74 5.06 3.48
CA LEU A 38 -4.64 4.98 2.53
C LEU A 38 -5.17 4.71 1.13
N LEU A 39 -4.84 5.60 0.21
CA LEU A 39 -5.03 5.44 -1.22
C LEU A 39 -3.68 5.09 -1.86
N LEU A 40 -3.62 3.93 -2.48
CA LEU A 40 -2.46 3.46 -3.22
C LEU A 40 -2.83 3.30 -4.69
N ALA A 41 -2.23 4.11 -5.56
CA ALA A 41 -2.46 4.02 -6.99
C ALA A 41 -1.21 3.49 -7.70
N PHE A 42 -1.40 2.50 -8.57
CA PHE A 42 -0.35 2.01 -9.45
C PHE A 42 -0.67 2.44 -10.88
N GLU A 43 0.23 3.21 -11.47
CA GLU A 43 0.08 3.80 -12.80
C GLU A 43 0.98 3.11 -13.83
N PRO A 44 0.64 3.20 -15.13
CA PRO A 44 1.53 2.76 -16.21
C PRO A 44 2.92 3.39 -16.08
N GLY A 45 3.95 2.62 -16.46
CA GLY A 45 5.35 3.05 -16.31
C GLY A 45 5.96 2.73 -14.95
N ASN A 46 5.34 1.80 -14.20
CA ASN A 46 5.80 1.35 -12.89
C ASN A 46 5.91 2.49 -11.87
N ILE A 47 4.92 3.38 -11.88
CA ILE A 47 4.83 4.49 -10.93
C ILE A 47 3.79 4.13 -9.87
N TYR A 48 4.12 4.33 -8.60
CA TYR A 48 3.16 4.22 -7.51
C TYR A 48 2.93 5.58 -6.86
N LYS A 49 1.71 5.82 -6.41
CA LYS A 49 1.31 6.99 -5.63
C LYS A 49 0.71 6.52 -4.32
N PHE A 50 1.28 7.00 -3.24
CA PHE A 50 0.86 6.75 -1.87
C PHE A 50 0.27 8.03 -1.31
N ARG A 51 -1.02 8.00 -0.94
CA ARG A 51 -1.72 9.15 -0.37
C ARG A 51 -2.52 8.74 0.85
N LEU A 52 -2.34 9.43 1.97
CA LEU A 52 -3.14 9.27 3.17
C LEU A 52 -4.16 10.40 3.24
N VAL A 53 -5.43 10.04 3.39
CA VAL A 53 -6.54 10.98 3.44
C VAL A 53 -7.23 10.86 4.79
N SER A 54 -7.46 11.95 5.50
CA SER A 54 -8.22 11.93 6.75
C SER A 54 -9.72 11.71 6.49
N LYS A 55 -10.48 11.45 7.56
CA LYS A 55 -11.96 11.38 7.50
C LYS A 55 -12.62 12.61 6.85
N ASP A 56 -12.00 13.78 6.96
CA ASP A 56 -12.49 15.03 6.37
C ASP A 56 -12.01 15.22 4.91
N ALA A 57 -11.62 14.14 4.23
CA ALA A 57 -11.09 14.14 2.86
C ALA A 57 -9.82 15.01 2.67
N THR A 58 -9.08 15.29 3.75
CA THR A 58 -7.86 16.11 3.70
C THR A 58 -6.63 15.24 3.46
N ASP A 59 -5.80 15.60 2.47
CA ASP A 59 -4.51 14.94 2.23
C ASP A 59 -3.54 15.24 3.40
N VAL A 60 -3.22 14.21 4.17
CA VAL A 60 -2.29 14.25 5.32
C VAL A 60 -1.00 13.49 5.04
N THR A 61 -0.75 13.11 3.78
CA THR A 61 0.43 12.32 3.36
C THR A 61 1.74 12.97 3.81
N SER A 62 1.80 14.30 3.77
CA SER A 62 2.97 15.08 4.18
C SER A 62 3.39 14.83 5.63
N ASN A 63 2.46 14.43 6.50
CA ASN A 63 2.73 14.13 7.91
C ASN A 63 3.50 12.81 8.11
N PHE A 64 3.57 11.96 7.08
CA PHE A 64 4.13 10.61 7.15
C PHE A 64 5.26 10.35 6.14
N ARG A 65 5.77 11.41 5.50
CA ARG A 65 6.87 11.35 4.50
C ARG A 65 8.18 10.77 5.03
N HIS A 66 8.33 10.63 6.35
CA HIS A 66 9.52 10.03 6.97
C HIS A 66 9.59 8.50 6.78
N VAL A 67 8.47 7.84 6.45
CA VAL A 67 8.40 6.39 6.37
C VAL A 67 8.35 5.90 4.92
N VAL A 68 7.59 6.58 4.06
CA VAL A 68 7.40 6.19 2.67
C VAL A 68 7.20 7.42 1.80
N ALA A 69 7.78 7.39 0.60
CA ALA A 69 7.61 8.46 -0.36
C ALA A 69 6.18 8.44 -0.92
N SER A 70 5.59 9.64 -1.08
CA SER A 70 4.23 9.81 -1.61
C SER A 70 4.09 9.40 -3.07
N GLU A 71 5.19 9.38 -3.81
CA GLU A 71 5.26 8.92 -5.18
C GLU A 71 6.67 8.37 -5.43
N GLY A 72 6.76 7.37 -6.29
CA GLY A 72 8.02 6.86 -6.77
C GLY A 72 7.83 5.79 -7.84
N SER A 73 8.93 5.13 -8.20
CA SER A 73 8.87 3.98 -9.08
C SER A 73 8.85 2.70 -8.26
N TYR A 74 8.08 1.72 -8.71
CA TYR A 74 8.07 0.38 -8.14
C TYR A 74 8.54 -0.64 -9.18
N GLU A 75 8.75 -1.87 -8.77
CA GLU A 75 8.99 -3.01 -9.67
C GLU A 75 8.41 -4.25 -9.01
N LEU A 76 7.77 -5.11 -9.78
CA LEU A 76 7.27 -6.38 -9.28
C LEU A 76 8.36 -7.43 -9.42
N GLN A 77 8.72 -8.07 -8.32
CA GLN A 77 9.73 -9.13 -8.29
C GLN A 77 9.06 -10.45 -7.89
N GLY A 78 9.27 -11.51 -8.67
CA GLY A 78 8.65 -12.80 -8.39
C GLY A 78 7.12 -12.76 -8.54
N GLU A 79 6.43 -13.49 -7.67
CA GLU A 79 4.97 -13.67 -7.73
C GLU A 79 4.21 -12.68 -6.83
N ASP A 80 4.83 -12.17 -5.76
CA ASP A 80 4.17 -11.43 -4.69
C ASP A 80 5.00 -10.28 -4.07
N GLU A 81 6.13 -9.87 -4.65
CA GLU A 81 7.00 -8.83 -4.08
C GLU A 81 6.94 -7.51 -4.85
N ILE A 82 6.87 -6.39 -4.13
CA ILE A 82 6.96 -5.03 -4.68
C ILE A 82 8.27 -4.40 -4.18
N ILE A 83 9.13 -4.03 -5.12
CA ILE A 83 10.36 -3.30 -4.84
C ILE A 83 10.10 -1.81 -5.09
N ILE A 84 10.23 -0.99 -4.06
CA ILE A 84 10.13 0.47 -4.20
C ILE A 84 11.51 1.05 -4.48
N HIS A 85 11.68 1.63 -5.66
CA HIS A 85 12.95 2.25 -6.08
C HIS A 85 13.17 3.56 -5.33
N GLY A 86 14.36 3.73 -4.75
CA GLY A 86 14.71 4.92 -3.97
C GLY A 86 14.18 4.92 -2.53
N ASP A 87 13.50 3.86 -2.10
CA ASP A 87 13.10 3.70 -0.70
C ASP A 87 14.32 3.54 0.20
N LYS A 88 14.39 4.38 1.24
CA LYS A 88 15.43 4.33 2.28
C LYS A 88 14.93 3.69 3.58
N SER A 89 13.62 3.43 3.68
CA SER A 89 13.03 2.84 4.87
C SER A 89 13.41 1.36 5.03
N GLY A 90 13.70 0.69 3.91
CA GLY A 90 14.00 -0.73 3.86
C GLY A 90 12.77 -1.59 4.13
N ILE A 91 11.56 -1.03 3.99
CA ILE A 91 10.33 -1.79 4.16
C ILE A 91 10.23 -2.76 2.98
N LYS A 92 10.04 -4.05 3.29
CA LYS A 92 9.71 -5.05 2.27
C LYS A 92 8.21 -5.03 2.03
N TRP A 93 7.81 -4.80 0.79
CA TRP A 93 6.41 -4.80 0.38
C TRP A 93 6.10 -6.13 -0.32
N THR A 94 5.07 -6.81 0.15
CA THR A 94 4.54 -8.02 -0.46
C THR A 94 3.05 -7.86 -0.69
N TYR A 95 2.51 -8.41 -1.76
CA TYR A 95 1.11 -8.27 -2.13
C TYR A 95 0.48 -9.62 -2.44
N LEU A 96 -0.78 -9.78 -2.06
CA LEU A 96 -1.57 -10.96 -2.40
C LEU A 96 -2.95 -10.50 -2.84
N PHE A 97 -3.38 -10.92 -4.02
CA PHE A 97 -4.77 -10.79 -4.43
C PHE A 97 -5.60 -11.89 -3.77
N GLU A 98 -6.56 -11.49 -2.94
CA GLU A 98 -7.55 -12.44 -2.39
C GLU A 98 -8.71 -12.63 -3.38
N GLU A 99 -9.08 -11.55 -4.08
CA GLU A 99 -10.09 -11.52 -5.14
C GLU A 99 -9.68 -10.48 -6.22
N GLU A 100 -10.45 -10.36 -7.31
CA GLU A 100 -10.19 -9.38 -8.39
C GLU A 100 -10.10 -7.93 -7.87
N ASN A 101 -10.90 -7.60 -6.86
CA ASN A 101 -10.99 -6.27 -6.28
C ASN A 101 -10.55 -6.23 -4.80
N SER A 102 -9.91 -7.29 -4.31
CA SER A 102 -9.40 -7.38 -2.94
C SER A 102 -7.90 -7.64 -2.96
N LEU A 103 -7.14 -6.69 -2.41
CA LEU A 103 -5.69 -6.70 -2.37
C LEU A 103 -5.22 -6.64 -0.93
N ARG A 104 -4.33 -7.55 -0.54
CA ARG A 104 -3.66 -7.52 0.76
C ARG A 104 -2.20 -7.18 0.56
N ILE A 105 -1.75 -6.07 1.15
CA ILE A 105 -0.33 -5.69 1.15
C ILE A 105 0.23 -5.91 2.55
N ARG A 106 1.33 -6.66 2.62
CA ARG A 106 2.11 -6.88 3.82
C ARG A 106 3.41 -6.10 3.73
N LEU A 107 3.64 -5.27 4.74
CA LEU A 107 4.77 -4.37 4.88
C LEU A 107 5.60 -4.82 6.07
N GLU A 108 6.82 -5.26 5.81
CA GLU A 108 7.74 -5.73 6.84
C GLU A 108 8.89 -4.74 6.99
N GLY A 109 9.00 -4.11 8.16
CA GLY A 109 10.02 -3.09 8.41
C GLY A 109 11.43 -3.68 8.49
N ALA A 110 12.42 -3.00 7.89
CA ALA A 110 13.81 -3.40 7.97
C ALA A 110 14.38 -3.24 9.39
N LYS A 111 15.17 -4.25 9.80
CA LYS A 111 15.98 -4.28 11.04
C LYS A 111 16.95 -3.10 11.23
N ARG A 112 17.20 -2.25 10.23
CA ARG A 112 18.32 -1.28 10.20
C ARG A 112 18.18 -0.10 11.16
N PHE A 113 16.97 0.28 11.54
CA PHE A 113 16.74 1.23 12.63
C PHE A 113 15.80 0.53 13.61
N GLY A 114 16.26 0.25 14.84
CA GLY A 114 15.58 -0.57 15.86
C GLY A 114 14.18 -0.12 16.31
N ARG A 115 13.48 0.72 15.54
CA ARG A 115 12.13 1.26 15.76
C ARG A 115 11.03 0.58 14.94
N CYS A 116 11.32 -0.09 13.82
CA CYS A 116 10.30 -0.66 12.94
C CYS A 116 10.41 -2.20 12.81
N LYS A 117 10.43 -2.94 13.92
CA LYS A 117 10.37 -4.43 13.91
C LYS A 117 8.92 -4.93 13.80
N GLY A 118 8.15 -4.33 12.88
CA GLY A 118 6.75 -4.64 12.67
C GLY A 118 6.48 -5.35 11.37
N VAL A 119 5.41 -6.11 11.42
CA VAL A 119 4.73 -6.59 10.22
C VAL A 119 3.36 -5.94 10.24
N ASP A 120 3.14 -5.11 9.24
CA ASP A 120 1.90 -4.39 8.98
C ASP A 120 1.19 -5.07 7.82
N VAL A 121 -0.07 -5.45 8.00
CA VAL A 121 -0.89 -6.06 6.95
C VAL A 121 -2.08 -5.16 6.71
N ILE A 122 -2.23 -4.69 5.48
CA ILE A 122 -3.29 -3.76 5.11
C ILE A 122 -4.11 -4.39 3.99
N TYR A 123 -5.42 -4.37 4.18
CA TYR A 123 -6.39 -4.84 3.21
C TYR A 123 -6.92 -3.65 2.45
N PHE A 124 -6.97 -3.80 1.13
CA PHE A 124 -7.41 -2.80 0.20
C PHE A 124 -8.54 -3.34 -0.65
N SER A 125 -9.51 -2.48 -0.92
CA SER A 125 -10.48 -2.67 -1.98
C SER A 125 -10.08 -1.82 -3.18
N ARG A 126 -10.38 -2.28 -4.38
CA ARG A 126 -10.21 -1.45 -5.56
C ARG A 126 -11.13 -0.25 -5.46
N ALA A 127 -10.57 0.95 -5.62
CA ALA A 127 -11.35 2.17 -5.64
C ALA A 127 -12.31 2.07 -6.82
N GLN A 128 -13.60 2.02 -6.54
CA GLN A 128 -14.57 2.19 -7.61
C GLN A 128 -14.41 3.62 -8.07
N SER A 129 -13.84 3.83 -9.28
CA SER A 129 -13.98 5.13 -9.95
C SER A 129 -15.48 5.41 -10.04
N MET A 130 -15.99 6.19 -9.09
CA MET A 130 -17.29 6.82 -9.23
C MET A 130 -17.17 7.69 -10.48
N LYS A 131 -17.82 7.19 -11.52
CA LYS A 131 -17.90 7.81 -12.83
C LYS A 131 -18.84 9.01 -12.79
#